data_AF-A0A8I6RVX3-F1
#
_entry.id   AF-A0A8I6RVX3-F1
#
_cell.length_a   1.000
_cell.length_b   1.000
_cell.length_c   1.000
_cell.angle_alpha   90.00
_cell.angle_beta   90.00
_cell.angle_gamma   90.00
#
_symmetry.space_group_name_H-M   'P 1'
#
loop_
_entity.id
_entity.type
_entity.pdbx_description
1 polymer ?
#
loop_
_entity_poly.entity_id
_entity_poly.type
_entity_poly.pdbx_seq_one_letter_code
_entity_poly.pdbx_strand_id
1 'polypeptide(L)'
;MVVIDGKHEERSDEHGFISRQFTRKYRIPKDVDVNALKSNLSSDGVLSLHAPKLISKENPSREIPITHTNAPALKQKKDKNEKMEE
;
A
#
# COMPACT_ATOMS: atom_id res chain seq x y z
N MET A 1 3.55 6.26 -14.75
CA MET A 1 3.74 7.23 -13.65
C MET A 1 2.57 8.19 -13.71
N VAL A 2 2.04 8.62 -12.57
CA VAL A 2 0.99 9.65 -12.51
C VAL A 2 1.56 10.90 -11.86
N VAL A 3 1.25 12.05 -12.43
CA VAL A 3 1.62 13.38 -11.92
C VAL A 3 0.33 14.07 -11.49
N ILE A 4 0.35 14.66 -10.30
CA ILE A 4 -0.75 15.41 -9.73
C ILE A 4 -0.25 16.82 -9.48
N ASP A 5 -0.85 17.79 -10.15
CA ASP A 5 -0.58 19.21 -9.95
C ASP A 5 -1.78 19.87 -9.27
N GLY A 6 -1.52 20.59 -8.19
CA GLY A 6 -2.53 21.32 -7.44
C GLY A 6 -2.11 22.77 -7.26
N LYS A 7 -3.00 23.70 -7.58
CA LYS A 7 -2.81 25.13 -7.38
C LYS A 7 -3.96 25.70 -6.57
N HIS A 8 -3.63 26.33 -5.45
CA HIS A 8 -4.50 27.19 -4.69
C HIS A 8 -4.15 28.63 -5.06
N GLU A 9 -5.10 29.31 -5.70
CA GLU A 9 -4.93 30.69 -6.15
C GLU A 9 -4.77 31.66 -4.97
N GLU A 10 -4.31 32.86 -5.29
CA GLU A 10 -4.04 33.91 -4.35
C GLU A 10 -5.30 34.29 -3.55
N ARG A 11 -5.23 34.18 -2.23
CA ARG A 11 -6.24 34.70 -1.31
C ARG A 11 -5.61 35.70 -0.37
N SER A 12 -6.30 36.81 -0.16
CA SER A 12 -5.97 37.78 0.89
C SER A 12 -6.20 37.16 2.26
N ASP A 13 -5.27 37.35 3.18
CA ASP A 13 -5.42 37.06 4.61
C ASP A 13 -5.12 38.31 5.45
N GLU A 14 -5.14 38.20 6.78
CA GLU A 14 -4.85 39.35 7.66
C GLU A 14 -3.45 39.97 7.47
N HIS A 15 -2.51 39.26 6.83
CA HIS A 15 -1.10 39.65 6.74
C HIS A 15 -0.59 39.86 5.30
N GLY A 16 -1.45 39.69 4.29
CA GLY A 16 -1.10 39.87 2.89
C GLY A 16 -1.85 38.92 1.98
N PHE A 17 -1.11 38.24 1.10
CA PHE A 17 -1.67 37.31 0.11
C PHE A 17 -0.96 35.96 0.20
N ILE A 18 -1.74 34.88 0.17
CA ILE A 18 -1.23 33.51 0.14
C ILE A 18 -1.66 32.83 -1.15
N SER A 19 -0.69 32.26 -1.87
CA SER A 19 -0.92 31.24 -2.89
C SER A 19 -0.13 29.98 -2.53
N ARG A 20 -0.62 28.80 -2.95
CA ARG A 20 0.06 27.52 -2.70
C ARG A 20 0.03 26.68 -3.97
N GLN A 21 1.12 25.99 -4.26
CA GLN A 21 1.19 25.04 -5.37
C GLN A 21 1.95 23.80 -4.94
N PHE A 22 1.53 22.64 -5.43
CA PHE A 22 2.27 21.39 -5.24
C PHE A 22 2.24 20.53 -6.50
N THR A 23 3.28 19.71 -6.64
CA THR A 23 3.35 18.63 -7.63
C THR A 23 3.71 17.34 -6.91
N ARG A 24 2.88 16.30 -7.05
CA ARG A 24 3.14 14.96 -6.50
C ARG A 24 3.27 13.97 -7.64
N LYS A 25 4.29 13.11 -7.57
CA LYS A 25 4.56 12.08 -8.59
C LYS A 25 4.48 10.70 -7.96
N TYR A 26 3.65 9.82 -8.52
CA TYR A 26 3.45 8.46 -8.05
C TYR A 26 3.84 7.46 -9.13
N ARG A 27 4.67 6.48 -8.75
CA ARG A 27 4.97 5.34 -9.60
C ARG A 27 3.80 4.37 -9.49
N ILE A 28 3.12 4.15 -10.62
CA ILE A 28 2.00 3.21 -10.67
C ILE A 28 2.56 1.80 -10.84
N PRO A 29 2.05 0.81 -10.08
CA PRO A 29 2.39 -0.60 -10.27
C PRO A 29 2.09 -1.08 -11.70
N LYS A 30 2.79 -2.12 -12.15
CA LYS A 30 2.61 -2.68 -13.50
C LYS A 30 1.28 -3.41 -13.67
N ASP A 31 0.67 -3.85 -12.58
CA ASP A 31 -0.58 -4.61 -12.56
C ASP A 31 -1.82 -3.71 -12.50
N VAL A 32 -1.70 -2.41 -12.75
CA VAL A 32 -2.82 -1.45 -12.71
C VAL A 32 -3.17 -0.99 -14.12
N ASP A 33 -4.45 -0.97 -14.46
CA ASP A 33 -4.93 -0.41 -15.72
C ASP A 33 -4.96 1.12 -15.65
N VAL A 34 -3.93 1.75 -16.22
CA VAL A 34 -3.78 3.20 -16.22
C VAL A 34 -4.86 3.89 -17.06
N ASN A 35 -5.41 3.24 -18.07
CA ASN A 35 -6.43 3.83 -18.93
C ASN A 35 -7.78 3.93 -18.22
N ALA A 36 -8.03 3.05 -17.25
CA ALA A 36 -9.24 3.04 -16.43
C ALA A 36 -9.09 3.85 -15.13
N LEU A 37 -8.03 4.65 -14.98
CA LEU A 37 -7.81 5.50 -13.81
C LEU A 37 -8.87 6.61 -13.72
N LYS A 38 -9.46 6.76 -12.53
CA LYS A 38 -10.47 7.77 -12.22
C LYS A 38 -10.04 8.58 -11.00
N SER A 39 -10.33 9.87 -11.02
CA SER A 39 -10.09 10.80 -9.92
C SER A 39 -11.39 11.27 -9.28
N ASN A 40 -11.41 11.44 -7.96
CA ASN A 40 -12.50 12.05 -7.22
C ASN A 40 -11.94 12.98 -6.13
N LEU A 41 -12.41 14.23 -6.08
CA LEU A 41 -12.06 15.20 -5.04
C LEU A 41 -13.27 15.37 -4.12
N SER A 42 -13.11 14.98 -2.86
CA SER A 42 -14.14 15.14 -1.84
C SER A 42 -14.25 16.60 -1.38
N SER A 43 -15.39 16.93 -0.75
CA SER A 43 -15.69 18.29 -0.25
C SER A 43 -14.75 18.77 0.86
N ASP A 44 -14.10 17.86 1.57
CA ASP A 44 -13.06 18.14 2.56
C ASP A 44 -11.65 18.28 1.94
N GLY A 45 -11.53 18.21 0.61
CA GLY A 45 -10.31 18.52 -0.13
C GLY A 45 -9.36 17.34 -0.36
N VAL A 46 -9.83 16.09 -0.23
CA VAL A 46 -9.02 14.89 -0.45
C VAL A 46 -9.19 14.37 -1.88
N LEU A 47 -8.12 14.42 -2.67
CA LEU A 47 -8.08 13.81 -4.00
C LEU A 47 -7.77 12.31 -3.89
N SER A 48 -8.71 11.49 -4.35
CA SER A 48 -8.58 10.03 -4.44
C SER A 48 -8.44 9.58 -5.89
N LEU A 49 -7.52 8.64 -6.14
CA LEU A 49 -7.27 8.03 -7.45
C LEU A 49 -7.56 6.53 -7.39
N HIS A 50 -8.41 6.03 -8.28
CA HIS A 50 -8.83 4.63 -8.33
C HIS A 50 -8.65 4.05 -9.73
N ALA A 51 -8.11 2.83 -9.82
CA ALA A 51 -8.00 2.07 -11.05
C ALA A 51 -8.13 0.57 -10.75
N PRO A 52 -8.76 -0.21 -11.65
CA PRO A 52 -8.76 -1.66 -11.52
C PRO A 52 -7.37 -2.22 -11.80
N LYS A 53 -7.12 -3.42 -11.25
CA LYS A 53 -5.96 -4.19 -11.64
C LYS A 53 -6.15 -4.78 -13.03
N LEU A 54 -5.07 -4.87 -13.80
CA LEU A 54 -5.03 -5.66 -15.02
C LEU A 54 -5.29 -7.13 -14.65
N ILE A 55 -6.37 -7.69 -15.15
CA ILE A 55 -6.69 -9.10 -14.96
C ILE A 55 -5.66 -9.90 -15.78
N SER A 56 -4.66 -10.44 -15.09
CA SER A 56 -3.78 -11.43 -15.68
C SER A 56 -4.57 -12.72 -15.80
N LYS A 57 -4.92 -13.12 -17.03
CA LYS A 57 -5.47 -14.46 -17.34
C LYS A 57 -4.54 -15.61 -16.90
N GLU A 58 -3.31 -15.29 -16.51
CA GLU A 58 -2.22 -16.23 -16.24
C GLU A 58 -2.08 -16.68 -14.79
N ASN A 59 -2.91 -16.19 -13.84
CA ASN A 59 -2.94 -16.73 -12.48
C ASN A 59 -4.24 -17.52 -12.25
N PRO A 60 -4.42 -18.72 -12.85
CA PRO A 60 -5.47 -19.61 -12.38
C PRO A 60 -5.24 -19.83 -10.89
N SER A 61 -6.29 -19.67 -10.09
CA SER A 61 -6.23 -20.03 -8.68
C SER A 61 -5.63 -21.42 -8.55
N ARG A 62 -4.50 -21.55 -7.86
CA ARG A 62 -3.85 -22.84 -7.64
C ARG A 62 -4.31 -23.39 -6.29
N GLU A 63 -4.86 -24.58 -6.29
CA GLU A 63 -5.10 -25.34 -5.06
C GLU A 63 -3.74 -25.74 -4.46
N ILE A 64 -3.49 -25.33 -3.22
CA ILE A 64 -2.30 -25.70 -2.47
C ILE A 64 -2.71 -26.76 -1.45
N PRO A 65 -2.33 -28.04 -1.62
CA PRO A 65 -2.72 -29.10 -0.71
C PRO A 65 -2.06 -28.92 0.65
N ILE A 66 -2.83 -29.14 1.73
CA ILE A 66 -2.34 -29.10 3.10
C ILE A 66 -1.54 -30.37 3.38
N THR A 67 -0.28 -30.21 3.78
CA THR A 67 0.57 -31.32 4.23
C THR A 67 0.58 -31.36 5.76
N HIS A 68 0.05 -32.43 6.34
CA HIS A 68 0.09 -32.66 7.78
C HIS A 68 1.47 -33.20 8.15
N THR A 69 2.27 -32.38 8.85
CA THR A 69 3.66 -32.73 9.22
C THR A 69 3.77 -33.55 10.50
N ASN A 70 2.67 -33.79 11.23
CA ASN A 70 2.60 -34.48 12.53
C ASN A 70 3.64 -34.02 13.57
N ALA A 71 4.22 -32.84 13.35
CA ALA A 71 5.27 -32.27 14.17
C ALA A 71 4.86 -30.85 14.56
N PRO A 72 5.13 -30.45 15.82
CA PRO A 72 4.87 -29.09 16.25
C PRO A 72 5.75 -28.10 15.45
N ALA A 73 5.18 -26.95 15.08
CA ALA A 73 5.86 -25.90 14.33
C ALA A 73 7.10 -25.35 15.05
N LEU A 74 7.11 -25.42 16.38
CA LEU A 74 8.22 -25.03 17.24
C LEU A 74 8.66 -26.26 18.05
N LYS A 75 9.90 -26.72 17.85
CA LYS A 75 10.52 -27.70 18.76
C LYS A 75 10.85 -26.98 20.06
N GLN A 76 10.23 -27.39 21.18
CA GLN A 76 10.61 -26.89 22.50
C GLN A 76 12.10 -27.20 22.73
N LYS A 77 12.92 -26.16 22.92
CA LYS A 77 14.29 -26.33 23.44
C LYS A 77 14.17 -26.96 24.82
N LYS A 78 14.65 -28.19 24.98
CA LYS A 78 14.91 -28.75 26.31
C LYS A 78 16.13 -28.01 26.87
N ASP A 79 15.91 -27.13 27.85
CA ASP A 79 16.99 -26.61 28.68
C ASP A 79 17.62 -27.78 29.44
N LYS A 80 18.81 -28.20 28.98
CA LYS A 80 19.69 -29.08 29.75
C LYS A 80 20.35 -28.20 30.81
N ASN A 81 19.91 -28.33 32.06
CA ASN A 81 20.80 -28.09 33.20
C ASN A 81 20.75 -29.32 34.10
N GLU A 82 21.70 -30.23 33.87
CA GLU A 82 22.01 -31.33 34.76
C GLU A 82 22.76 -30.80 35.99
N LYS A 83 22.45 -31.40 37.13
CA LYS A 83 23.01 -31.18 38.45
C LYS A 83 24.54 -31.29 38.46
N MET A 84 25.19 -30.51 39.33
CA MET A 84 26.48 -30.87 39.93
C MET A 84 26.36 -30.81 41.46
N GLU A 85 26.93 -31.83 42.08
CA GLU A 85 26.86 -32.27 43.48
C GLU A 85 27.50 -31.28 44.48
N GLU A 86 26.95 -31.18 45.70
CA GLU A 86 27.51 -31.72 46.96
C GLU A 86 26.40 -31.80 48.04
#